data_AF-A0A258LC69-F1
#
_entry.id   AF-A0A258LC69-F1
#
_cell.length_a   1.000
_cell.length_b   1.000
_cell.length_c   1.000
_cell.angle_alpha   90.00
_cell.angle_beta   90.00
_cell.angle_gamma   90.00
#
_symmetry.space_group_name_H-M   'P 1'
#
loop_
_entity.id
_entity.type
_entity.pdbx_description
1 polymer ?
#
loop_
_entity_poly.entity_id
_entity_poly.type
_entity_poly.pdbx_seq_one_letter_code
_entity_poly.pdbx_strand_id
1 'polypeptide(L)'
;MVLGRKSVVVVDEVGLLGTRQLNAIMEAQAEKGFQLVMIGDPKQMQAVEAGPVIELLRRAMGADKVPELGTSVRQKAEEERETVLMFRNGQTEEAVRRKDANGTLRIVPGGYEEAVAHVAVLWRERLEANRDRPDFSMSVSAPSNAEAHDISLAIRQQRWTMGEIGGNQITVKATDGEGAREYDLSLAVGDRVRLFRRTNAKFMDTGTVGNIGRNGSVLEIIAVAAAGLTLRNGAGREGAVAWNTLRDAASGRVQLAYGDALTTNTAQGTTVTEHIHAMPGGTKLVSAFGAYTSGSRHREQSFIVTSEGAERAEVIARRPLGDRREIERGDLLNNIIRNFAQAPEKEAALALIDRAVGLRRGAVQAMQRVHRAAEVLGDVRDRPSMLAEGLTSRRVAQAFAEILPGLTAQLRRHGGALERVARIGAEVAELLTRVAHRPLVNRQVEAEFWHRVGERGQDLRDHEEQRTQTRQHGR
;
A
#
# COMPACT_ATOMS: atom_id res chain seq x y z
N MET A 1 -20.68 31.37 4.41
CA MET A 1 -20.56 31.07 2.97
C MET A 1 -21.83 30.36 2.55
N VAL A 2 -22.57 30.88 1.57
CA VAL A 2 -23.78 30.24 1.04
C VAL A 2 -23.40 29.54 -0.27
N LEU A 3 -23.51 28.21 -0.30
CA LEU A 3 -23.27 27.40 -1.51
C LEU A 3 -24.59 27.21 -2.25
N GLY A 4 -24.59 27.37 -3.58
CA GLY A 4 -25.77 27.16 -4.41
C GLY A 4 -25.41 26.94 -5.89
N ARG A 5 -26.39 27.01 -6.80
CA ARG A 5 -26.21 26.68 -8.23
C ARG A 5 -25.18 27.52 -8.99
N LYS A 6 -24.84 28.72 -8.50
CA LYS A 6 -23.81 29.58 -9.08
C LYS A 6 -22.42 29.36 -8.47
N SER A 7 -22.30 28.43 -7.51
CA SER A 7 -21.04 28.10 -6.85
C SER A 7 -20.35 26.96 -7.60
N VAL A 8 -19.03 27.06 -7.68
CA VAL A 8 -18.15 25.95 -8.07
C VAL A 8 -17.33 25.57 -6.85
N VAL A 9 -17.37 24.30 -6.47
CA VAL A 9 -16.56 23.72 -5.40
C VAL A 9 -15.50 22.86 -6.04
N VAL A 10 -14.24 23.23 -5.85
CA VAL A 10 -13.09 22.46 -6.32
C VAL A 10 -12.50 21.69 -5.14
N VAL A 11 -12.40 20.38 -5.27
CA VAL A 11 -11.78 19.48 -4.30
C VAL A 11 -10.49 18.97 -4.92
N ASP A 12 -9.37 19.49 -4.43
CA ASP A 12 -8.04 19.01 -4.79
C ASP A 12 -7.61 17.85 -3.89
N GLU A 13 -6.68 17.01 -4.38
CA GLU A 13 -6.19 15.81 -3.71
C GLU A 13 -7.33 14.88 -3.22
N VAL A 14 -8.36 14.66 -4.05
CA VAL A 14 -9.55 13.86 -3.71
C VAL A 14 -9.21 12.42 -3.28
N GLY A 15 -8.03 11.93 -3.67
CA GLY A 15 -7.49 10.63 -3.25
C GLY A 15 -7.23 10.53 -1.74
N LEU A 16 -7.13 11.66 -1.04
CA LEU A 16 -6.97 11.74 0.42
C LEU A 16 -8.29 11.68 1.18
N LEU A 17 -9.43 11.82 0.51
CA LEU A 17 -10.73 11.70 1.14
C LEU A 17 -11.13 10.24 1.34
N GLY A 18 -11.67 9.94 2.52
CA GLY A 18 -12.40 8.71 2.74
C GLY A 18 -13.74 8.70 2.00
N THR A 19 -14.26 7.50 1.75
CA THR A 19 -15.56 7.32 1.08
C THR A 19 -16.72 8.03 1.79
N ARG A 20 -16.73 8.06 3.13
CA ARG A 20 -17.77 8.76 3.92
C ARG A 20 -17.70 10.28 3.72
N GLN A 21 -16.49 10.84 3.74
CA GLN A 21 -16.26 12.27 3.57
C GLN A 21 -16.69 12.72 2.17
N LEU A 22 -16.32 11.96 1.14
CA LEU A 22 -16.75 12.23 -0.23
C LEU A 22 -18.28 12.17 -0.35
N ASN A 23 -18.92 11.15 0.22
CA ASN A 23 -20.37 11.00 0.15
C ASN A 23 -21.09 12.22 0.76
N ALA A 24 -20.60 12.73 1.91
CA ALA A 24 -21.15 13.95 2.51
C ALA A 24 -21.03 15.18 1.61
N ILE A 25 -19.92 15.31 0.85
CA ILE A 25 -19.75 16.39 -0.14
C ILE A 25 -20.73 16.22 -1.31
N MET A 26 -20.91 14.99 -1.80
CA MET A 26 -21.84 14.68 -2.90
C MET A 26 -23.30 14.89 -2.50
N GLU A 27 -23.71 14.53 -1.28
CA GLU A 27 -25.05 14.81 -0.75
C GLU A 27 -25.31 16.32 -0.68
N ALA A 28 -24.35 17.10 -0.18
CA ALA A 28 -24.46 18.55 -0.17
C ALA A 28 -24.53 19.14 -1.59
N GLN A 29 -23.82 18.54 -2.55
CA GLN A 29 -23.88 18.91 -3.96
C GLN A 29 -25.26 18.65 -4.54
N ALA A 30 -25.85 17.48 -4.27
CA ALA A 30 -27.19 17.12 -4.72
C ALA A 30 -28.27 18.04 -4.11
N GLU A 31 -28.14 18.38 -2.83
CA GLU A 31 -29.08 19.28 -2.13
C GLU A 31 -29.02 20.72 -2.66
N LYS A 32 -27.80 21.26 -2.83
CA LYS A 32 -27.59 22.70 -3.11
C LYS A 32 -27.39 23.03 -4.58
N GLY A 33 -27.12 22.00 -5.41
CA GLY A 33 -26.99 22.10 -6.85
C GLY A 33 -25.74 22.86 -7.34
N PHE A 34 -24.70 23.00 -6.52
CA PHE A 34 -23.43 23.60 -6.96
C PHE A 34 -22.68 22.67 -7.92
N GLN A 35 -21.77 23.21 -8.71
CA GLN A 35 -20.86 22.40 -9.53
C GLN A 35 -19.72 21.86 -8.67
N LEU A 36 -19.47 20.55 -8.72
CA LEU A 36 -18.36 19.91 -8.01
C LEU A 36 -17.30 19.47 -9.02
N VAL A 37 -16.07 19.95 -8.83
CA VAL A 37 -14.89 19.56 -9.62
C VAL A 37 -13.92 18.86 -8.68
N MET A 38 -13.49 17.65 -9.02
CA MET A 38 -12.59 16.84 -8.21
C MET A 38 -11.29 16.59 -8.97
N ILE A 39 -10.16 16.84 -8.31
CA ILE A 39 -8.82 16.68 -8.86
C ILE A 39 -8.05 15.76 -7.91
N GLY A 40 -7.26 14.84 -8.46
CA GLY A 40 -6.39 13.99 -7.67
C GLY A 40 -5.61 13.03 -8.54
N ASP A 41 -4.57 12.44 -7.94
CA ASP A 41 -3.71 11.47 -8.60
C ASP A 41 -3.89 10.09 -7.92
N PRO A 42 -4.41 9.07 -8.64
CA PRO A 42 -4.60 7.73 -8.07
C PRO A 42 -3.29 7.03 -7.69
N LYS A 43 -2.14 7.56 -8.13
CA LYS A 43 -0.80 7.03 -7.83
C LYS A 43 -0.11 7.76 -6.66
N GLN A 44 -0.67 8.84 -6.12
CA GLN A 44 -0.16 9.46 -4.88
C GLN A 44 -0.66 8.72 -3.63
N MET A 45 -0.23 9.17 -2.45
CA MET A 45 -0.73 8.61 -1.18
C MET A 45 -2.26 8.66 -1.15
N GLN A 46 -2.83 7.54 -0.73
CA GLN A 46 -4.26 7.36 -0.59
C GLN A 46 -4.72 7.79 0.80
N ALA A 47 -6.01 8.08 0.93
CA ALA A 47 -6.67 8.36 2.19
C ALA A 47 -6.26 7.36 3.27
N VAL A 48 -6.17 7.78 4.53
CA VAL A 48 -5.99 6.82 5.63
C VAL A 48 -7.24 5.94 5.76
N GLU A 49 -8.42 6.55 5.62
CA GLU A 49 -9.73 5.88 5.63
C GLU A 49 -9.88 4.90 4.44
N ALA A 50 -10.79 3.93 4.57
CA ALA A 50 -11.00 2.88 3.58
C ALA A 50 -11.73 3.37 2.31
N GLY A 51 -11.32 2.78 1.18
CA GLY A 51 -11.99 2.87 -0.12
C GLY A 51 -11.22 3.73 -1.13
N PRO A 52 -10.90 3.20 -2.34
CA PRO A 52 -10.17 3.93 -3.36
C PRO A 52 -11.13 4.89 -4.10
N VAL A 53 -11.35 6.07 -3.54
CA VAL A 53 -12.34 7.06 -4.04
C VAL A 53 -12.17 7.36 -5.53
N ILE A 54 -10.94 7.62 -5.99
CA ILE A 54 -10.68 7.94 -7.41
C ILE A 54 -11.06 6.76 -8.31
N GLU A 55 -10.72 5.53 -7.91
CA GLU A 55 -11.04 4.33 -8.70
C GLU A 55 -12.55 4.07 -8.74
N LEU A 56 -13.25 4.25 -7.61
CA LEU A 56 -14.71 4.15 -7.55
C LEU A 56 -15.39 5.18 -8.47
N LEU A 57 -14.90 6.42 -8.48
CA LEU A 57 -15.39 7.49 -9.35
C LEU A 57 -15.14 7.19 -10.84
N ARG A 58 -13.92 6.74 -11.20
CA ARG A 58 -13.57 6.33 -12.57
C ARG A 58 -14.46 5.20 -13.05
N ARG A 59 -14.71 4.20 -12.20
CA ARG A 59 -15.62 3.09 -12.52
C ARG A 59 -17.07 3.53 -12.70
N ALA A 60 -17.56 4.44 -11.85
CA ALA A 60 -18.95 4.90 -11.91
C ALA A 60 -19.24 5.79 -13.13
N MET A 61 -18.30 6.68 -13.48
CA MET A 61 -18.46 7.59 -14.63
C MET A 61 -18.08 6.94 -15.96
N GLY A 62 -17.26 5.89 -15.93
CA GLY A 62 -16.55 5.34 -17.08
C GLY A 62 -15.19 6.03 -17.24
N ALA A 63 -14.12 5.24 -17.38
CA ALA A 63 -12.76 5.74 -17.42
C ALA A 63 -12.55 6.80 -18.51
N ASP A 64 -13.16 6.61 -19.68
CA ASP A 64 -13.05 7.52 -20.84
C ASP A 64 -13.68 8.90 -20.61
N LYS A 65 -14.50 9.05 -19.57
CA LYS A 65 -15.17 10.32 -19.22
C LYS A 65 -14.42 11.11 -18.17
N VAL A 66 -13.33 10.57 -17.61
CA VAL A 66 -12.49 11.26 -16.63
C VAL A 66 -11.28 11.82 -17.38
N PRO A 67 -11.17 13.14 -17.57
CA PRO A 67 -10.00 13.73 -18.20
C PRO A 67 -8.73 13.40 -17.41
N GLU A 68 -7.69 12.94 -18.11
CA GLU A 68 -6.39 12.65 -17.51
C GLU A 68 -5.34 13.64 -18.01
N LEU A 69 -4.55 14.19 -17.09
CA LEU A 69 -3.37 15.00 -17.41
C LEU A 69 -2.15 14.09 -17.38
N GLY A 70 -1.59 13.80 -18.57
CA GLY A 70 -0.44 12.89 -18.72
C GLY A 70 0.93 13.53 -18.48
N THR A 71 1.01 14.86 -18.44
CA THR A 71 2.28 15.60 -18.39
C THR A 71 2.44 16.38 -17.09
N SER A 72 3.62 16.29 -16.47
CA SER A 72 4.02 17.16 -15.37
C SER A 72 4.91 18.28 -15.88
N VAL A 73 4.60 19.53 -15.50
CA VAL A 73 5.45 20.70 -15.75
C VAL A 73 6.24 21.13 -14.51
N ARG A 74 6.22 20.32 -13.44
CA ARG A 74 6.77 20.70 -12.13
C ARG A 74 8.29 20.71 -12.13
N GLN A 75 8.92 19.62 -12.60
CA GLN A 75 10.38 19.52 -12.65
C GLN A 75 10.91 20.36 -13.81
N LYS A 76 12.01 21.09 -13.59
CA LYS A 76 12.63 21.96 -14.61
C LYS A 76 13.42 21.16 -15.64
N ALA A 77 14.21 20.19 -15.18
CA ALA A 77 15.00 19.31 -16.03
C ALA A 77 14.16 18.13 -16.55
N GLU A 78 14.36 17.75 -17.81
CA GLU A 78 13.66 16.62 -18.43
C GLU A 78 13.99 15.30 -17.71
N GLU A 79 15.26 15.08 -17.38
CA GLU A 79 15.72 13.87 -16.69
C GLU A 79 15.01 13.65 -15.33
N GLU A 80 14.73 14.72 -14.59
CA GLU A 80 14.00 14.65 -13.32
C GLU A 80 12.50 14.41 -13.54
N ARG A 81 11.90 14.95 -14.61
CA ARG A 81 10.51 14.59 -15.00
C ARG A 81 10.43 13.11 -15.33
N GLU A 82 11.34 12.60 -16.15
CA GLU A 82 11.39 11.19 -16.52
C GLU A 82 11.52 10.29 -15.29
N THR A 83 12.40 10.63 -14.36
CA THR A 83 12.61 9.84 -13.14
C THR A 83 11.34 9.80 -12.27
N VAL A 84 10.63 10.93 -12.16
CA VAL A 84 9.34 10.99 -11.45
C VAL A 84 8.27 10.16 -12.17
N LEU A 85 8.23 10.20 -13.50
CA LEU A 85 7.31 9.39 -14.30
C LEU A 85 7.63 7.89 -14.19
N MET A 86 8.90 7.50 -14.08
CA MET A 86 9.29 6.12 -13.84
C MET A 86 8.73 5.60 -12.52
N PHE A 87 8.87 6.36 -11.42
CA PHE A 87 8.23 6.00 -10.15
C PHE A 87 6.69 5.92 -10.27
N ARG A 88 6.08 6.87 -10.98
CA ARG A 88 4.62 6.90 -11.20
C ARG A 88 4.11 5.68 -11.96
N ASN A 89 4.85 5.25 -12.98
CA ASN A 89 4.46 4.20 -13.92
C ASN A 89 4.91 2.80 -13.48
N GLY A 90 5.54 2.68 -12.30
CA GLY A 90 6.01 1.39 -11.77
C GLY A 90 7.33 0.91 -12.38
N GLN A 91 8.05 1.77 -13.10
CA GLN A 91 9.41 1.51 -13.59
C GLN A 91 10.44 1.75 -12.47
N THR A 92 10.17 1.16 -11.30
CA THR A 92 10.89 1.44 -10.04
C THR A 92 12.37 1.06 -10.13
N GLU A 93 12.69 -0.06 -10.77
CA GLU A 93 14.09 -0.49 -10.94
C GLU A 93 14.91 0.56 -11.69
N GLU A 94 14.40 1.05 -12.82
CA GLU A 94 15.07 2.07 -13.63
C GLU A 94 15.23 3.38 -12.84
N ALA A 95 14.18 3.81 -12.14
CA ALA A 95 14.22 5.02 -11.33
C ALA A 95 15.26 4.93 -10.20
N VAL A 96 15.32 3.81 -9.48
CA VAL A 96 16.27 3.59 -8.38
C VAL A 96 17.70 3.51 -8.92
N ARG A 97 17.93 2.77 -10.01
CA ARG A 97 19.26 2.67 -10.64
C ARG A 97 19.74 4.04 -11.14
N ARG A 98 18.86 4.86 -11.70
CA ARG A 98 19.18 6.22 -12.12
C ARG A 98 19.56 7.11 -10.92
N LYS A 99 18.78 7.06 -9.83
CA LYS A 99 19.09 7.79 -8.59
C LYS A 99 20.40 7.31 -7.93
N ASP A 100 20.73 6.01 -8.04
CA ASP A 100 22.02 5.47 -7.60
C ASP A 100 23.17 6.00 -8.47
N ALA A 101 23.03 5.92 -9.80
CA ALA A 101 24.05 6.33 -10.76
C ALA A 101 24.38 7.83 -10.70
N ASN A 102 23.37 8.69 -10.49
CA ASN A 102 23.58 10.13 -10.34
C ASN A 102 23.90 10.57 -8.89
N GLY A 103 24.05 9.61 -7.97
CA GLY A 103 24.46 9.85 -6.60
C GLY A 103 23.41 10.52 -5.72
N THR A 104 22.14 10.59 -6.14
CA THR A 104 21.06 11.15 -5.32
C THR A 104 20.36 10.12 -4.44
N LEU A 105 20.62 8.82 -4.64
CA LEU A 105 20.36 7.76 -3.67
C LEU A 105 21.59 7.57 -2.76
N ARG A 106 21.41 7.80 -1.46
CA ARG A 106 22.42 7.66 -0.41
C ARG A 106 22.06 6.50 0.49
N ILE A 107 22.75 5.38 0.32
CA ILE A 107 22.76 4.26 1.27
C ILE A 107 23.88 4.56 2.27
N VAL A 108 23.51 5.04 3.45
CA VAL A 108 24.45 5.53 4.48
C VAL A 108 25.00 4.35 5.27
N PRO A 109 26.34 4.18 5.36
CA PRO A 109 26.93 3.15 6.21
C PRO A 109 26.53 3.35 7.68
N GLY A 110 26.30 2.25 8.39
CA GLY A 110 25.84 2.27 9.77
C GLY A 110 24.33 2.04 9.90
N GLY A 111 23.77 2.42 11.05
CA GLY A 111 22.40 2.17 11.44
C GLY A 111 21.49 3.40 11.30
N TYR A 112 20.47 3.43 12.14
CA TYR A 112 19.43 4.46 12.12
C TYR A 112 19.99 5.84 12.45
N GLU A 113 20.81 5.93 13.50
CA GLU A 113 21.40 7.16 14.01
C GLU A 113 22.35 7.81 12.99
N GLU A 114 23.20 7.02 12.33
CA GLU A 114 24.10 7.52 11.28
C GLU A 114 23.32 8.08 10.08
N ALA A 115 22.23 7.42 9.69
CA ALA A 115 21.38 7.92 8.62
C ALA A 115 20.66 9.23 9.00
N VAL A 116 20.15 9.34 10.24
CA VAL A 116 19.56 10.60 10.73
C VAL A 116 20.59 11.74 10.72
N ALA A 117 21.80 11.50 11.21
CA ALA A 117 22.88 12.47 11.20
C ALA A 117 23.26 12.88 9.77
N HIS A 118 23.37 11.92 8.86
CA HIS A 118 23.68 12.18 7.46
C HIS A 118 22.61 13.04 6.77
N VAL A 119 21.33 12.83 7.07
CA VAL A 119 20.24 13.67 6.54
C VAL A 119 20.40 15.13 6.98
N ALA A 120 20.75 15.37 8.25
CA ALA A 120 20.95 16.72 8.76
C ALA A 120 22.19 17.40 8.12
N VAL A 121 23.26 16.64 7.90
CA VAL A 121 24.45 17.13 7.18
C VAL A 121 24.10 17.45 5.74
N LEU A 122 23.44 16.54 5.01
CA LEU A 122 23.00 16.77 3.64
C LEU A 122 22.09 17.99 3.54
N TRP A 123 21.12 18.14 4.46
CA TRP A 123 20.26 19.32 4.53
C TRP A 123 21.10 20.60 4.62
N ARG A 124 22.08 20.64 5.52
CA ARG A 124 22.95 21.81 5.69
C ARG A 124 23.78 22.08 4.44
N GLU A 125 24.41 21.05 3.87
CA GLU A 125 25.20 21.16 2.63
C GLU A 125 24.36 21.76 1.49
N ARG A 126 23.12 21.28 1.31
CA ARG A 126 22.22 21.79 0.27
C ARG A 126 21.78 23.22 0.53
N LEU A 127 21.51 23.57 1.79
CA LEU A 127 21.17 24.93 2.19
C LEU A 127 22.33 25.90 1.92
N GLU A 128 23.55 25.56 2.36
CA GLU A 128 24.74 26.37 2.18
C GLU A 128 25.10 26.52 0.69
N ALA A 129 25.00 25.44 -0.09
CA ALA A 129 25.25 25.46 -1.54
C ALA A 129 24.26 26.34 -2.31
N ASN A 130 23.08 26.60 -1.76
CA ASN A 130 22.03 27.42 -2.39
C ASN A 130 21.76 28.73 -1.62
N ARG A 131 22.63 29.14 -0.70
CA ARG A 131 22.40 30.31 0.19
C ARG A 131 22.17 31.62 -0.56
N ASP A 132 22.75 31.76 -1.75
CA ASP A 132 22.68 32.98 -2.56
C ASP A 132 21.40 33.03 -3.43
N ARG A 133 20.54 32.01 -3.33
CA ARG A 133 19.29 31.88 -4.09
C ARG A 133 18.08 32.21 -3.21
N PRO A 134 17.44 33.38 -3.38
CA PRO A 134 16.32 33.80 -2.55
C PRO A 134 15.04 32.98 -2.79
N ASP A 135 14.93 32.29 -3.93
CA ASP A 135 13.82 31.40 -4.28
C ASP A 135 14.05 29.95 -3.85
N PHE A 136 15.20 29.63 -3.26
CA PHE A 136 15.51 28.29 -2.82
C PHE A 136 14.63 27.86 -1.65
N SER A 137 14.02 26.69 -1.79
CA SER A 137 13.22 26.08 -0.75
C SER A 137 13.53 24.59 -0.69
N MET A 138 13.55 24.05 0.52
CA MET A 138 13.87 22.64 0.74
C MET A 138 12.89 22.03 1.75
N SER A 139 12.56 20.76 1.55
CA SER A 139 11.79 19.98 2.52
C SER A 139 12.40 18.62 2.74
N VAL A 140 12.16 18.08 3.94
CA VAL A 140 12.54 16.72 4.31
C VAL A 140 11.28 15.95 4.68
N SER A 141 11.10 14.76 4.13
CA SER A 141 10.00 13.88 4.52
C SER A 141 10.48 12.51 4.98
N ALA A 142 9.74 11.93 5.93
CA ALA A 142 9.98 10.60 6.45
C ALA A 142 8.70 9.73 6.45
N PRO A 143 8.84 8.39 6.47
CA PRO A 143 7.69 7.48 6.54
C PRO A 143 6.84 7.62 7.81
N SER A 144 7.46 7.90 8.96
CA SER A 144 6.78 7.92 10.26
C SER A 144 6.97 9.22 11.05
N ASN A 145 6.06 9.49 12.00
CA ASN A 145 6.19 10.64 12.92
C ASN A 145 7.46 10.53 13.78
N ALA A 146 7.85 9.30 14.14
CA ALA A 146 9.06 9.05 14.92
C ALA A 146 10.31 9.49 14.17
N GLU A 147 10.47 9.01 12.93
CA GLU A 147 11.59 9.40 12.06
C GLU A 147 11.58 10.89 11.75
N ALA A 148 10.42 11.46 11.42
CA ALA A 148 10.30 12.90 11.17
C ALA A 148 10.73 13.73 12.38
N HIS A 149 10.39 13.30 13.59
CA HIS A 149 10.82 13.98 14.82
C HIS A 149 12.33 13.91 15.02
N ASP A 150 12.93 12.72 14.87
CA ASP A 150 14.36 12.51 15.12
C ASP A 150 15.22 13.26 14.09
N ILE A 151 14.80 13.23 12.82
CA ILE A 151 15.42 14.03 11.75
C ILE A 151 15.27 15.52 12.02
N SER A 152 14.10 15.97 12.46
CA SER A 152 13.89 17.38 12.80
C SER A 152 14.79 17.83 13.95
N LEU A 153 15.00 16.98 14.96
CA LEU A 153 15.92 17.27 16.07
C LEU A 153 17.36 17.39 15.57
N ALA A 154 17.80 16.51 14.66
CA ALA A 154 19.12 16.59 14.06
C ALA A 154 19.31 17.86 13.19
N ILE A 155 18.29 18.25 12.42
CA ILE A 155 18.31 19.51 11.65
C ILE A 155 18.31 20.72 12.58
N ARG A 156 17.50 20.71 13.64
CA ARG A 156 17.48 21.75 14.67
C ARG A 156 18.87 21.96 15.27
N GLN A 157 19.61 20.88 15.52
CA GLN A 157 20.98 20.97 16.01
C GLN A 157 21.89 21.71 15.02
N GLN A 158 21.77 21.45 13.71
CA GLN A 158 22.50 22.20 12.69
C GLN A 158 22.13 23.69 12.71
N ARG A 159 20.82 24.00 12.73
CA ARG A 159 20.30 25.38 12.79
C ARG A 159 20.79 26.14 14.03
N TRP A 160 20.88 25.47 15.17
CA TRP A 160 21.47 26.03 16.38
C TRP A 160 22.96 26.35 16.19
N THR A 161 23.75 25.44 15.62
CA THR A 161 25.18 25.72 15.33
C THR A 161 25.40 26.83 14.31
N MET A 162 24.41 27.07 13.44
CA MET A 162 24.39 28.18 12.48
C MET A 162 23.93 29.51 13.11
N GLY A 163 23.48 29.50 14.37
CA GLY A 163 22.97 30.69 15.06
C GLY A 163 21.54 31.10 14.67
N GLU A 164 20.79 30.25 13.97
CA GLU A 164 19.40 30.53 13.56
C GLU A 164 18.38 30.33 14.70
N ILE A 165 18.77 29.62 15.75
CA ILE A 165 17.90 29.25 16.86
C ILE A 165 18.54 29.73 18.17
N GLY A 166 17.73 30.31 19.06
CA GLY A 166 18.18 30.73 20.38
C GLY A 166 18.53 29.56 21.30
N GLY A 167 18.99 29.87 22.51
CA GLY A 167 19.13 28.86 23.57
C GLY A 167 17.77 28.28 24.00
N ASN A 168 17.76 27.03 24.46
CA ASN A 168 16.54 26.39 24.97
C ASN A 168 15.94 27.22 26.13
N GLN A 169 14.65 27.57 26.02
CA GLN A 169 13.96 28.43 26.99
C GLN A 169 13.00 27.63 27.88
N ILE A 170 12.39 26.57 27.34
CA ILE A 170 11.48 25.70 28.10
C ILE A 170 11.57 24.27 27.58
N THR A 171 11.41 23.28 28.45
CA THR A 171 11.23 21.88 28.08
C THR A 171 9.85 21.42 28.53
N VAL A 172 9.07 20.85 27.60
CA VAL A 172 7.72 20.35 27.87
C VAL A 172 7.63 18.87 27.53
N LYS A 173 6.84 18.12 28.30
CA LYS A 173 6.44 16.75 27.94
C LYS A 173 5.47 16.82 26.77
N ALA A 174 5.88 16.26 25.64
CA ALA A 174 5.16 16.34 24.38
C ALA A 174 4.81 14.95 23.81
N THR A 175 3.87 14.95 22.88
CA THR A 175 3.38 13.75 22.17
C THR A 175 2.93 14.12 20.76
N ASP A 176 2.87 13.14 19.86
CA ASP A 176 2.35 13.29 18.50
C ASP A 176 0.83 13.05 18.40
N GLY A 177 0.17 12.81 19.54
CA GLY A 177 -1.29 12.76 19.68
C GLY A 177 -1.95 11.44 19.29
N GLU A 178 -1.41 10.70 18.31
CA GLU A 178 -1.92 9.36 17.93
C GLU A 178 -1.18 8.21 18.63
N GLY A 179 0.00 8.44 19.21
CA GLY A 179 0.80 7.41 19.88
C GLY A 179 0.90 7.56 21.40
N ALA A 180 1.19 6.45 22.08
CA ALA A 180 1.73 6.46 23.46
C ALA A 180 3.18 7.01 23.51
N ARG A 181 3.72 7.53 22.40
CA ARG A 181 5.08 8.08 22.34
C ARG A 181 5.11 9.40 23.07
N GLU A 182 6.06 9.48 23.99
CA GLU A 182 6.31 10.61 24.85
C GLU A 182 7.77 11.02 24.68
N TYR A 183 8.00 12.32 24.63
CA TYR A 183 9.34 12.86 24.53
C TYR A 183 9.41 14.23 25.20
N ASP A 184 10.62 14.61 25.57
CA ASP A 184 10.94 15.95 26.04
C ASP A 184 11.18 16.86 24.85
N LEU A 185 10.37 17.91 24.74
CA LEU A 185 10.46 18.90 23.67
C LEU A 185 11.01 20.20 24.24
N SER A 186 12.29 20.46 23.96
CA SER A 186 12.98 21.69 24.34
C SER A 186 12.77 22.76 23.27
N LEU A 187 12.15 23.87 23.65
CA LEU A 187 11.73 24.92 22.72
C LEU A 187 12.54 26.19 22.92
N ALA A 188 12.84 26.84 21.82
CA ALA A 188 13.54 28.12 21.72
C ALA A 188 12.85 29.02 20.68
N VAL A 189 13.15 30.31 20.71
CA VAL A 189 12.77 31.23 19.64
C VAL A 189 13.49 30.84 18.35
N GLY A 190 12.77 30.86 17.22
CA GLY A 190 13.23 30.40 15.90
C GLY A 190 12.95 28.92 15.60
N ASP A 191 12.51 28.14 16.59
CA ASP A 191 12.10 26.75 16.37
C ASP A 191 10.87 26.68 15.47
N ARG A 192 10.89 25.69 14.57
CA ARG A 192 9.72 25.33 13.76
C ARG A 192 9.02 24.16 14.43
N VAL A 193 7.73 24.32 14.73
CA VAL A 193 6.92 23.31 15.41
C VAL A 193 5.72 22.90 14.56
N ARG A 194 5.43 21.61 14.56
CA ARG A 194 4.30 20.98 13.89
C ARG A 194 3.13 20.83 14.85
N LEU A 195 1.94 21.22 14.38
CA LEU A 195 0.68 20.97 15.09
C LEU A 195 0.08 19.61 14.70
N PHE A 196 -0.53 18.93 15.67
CA PHE A 196 -1.27 17.68 15.44
C PHE A 196 -2.79 17.85 15.44
N ARG A 197 -3.27 19.07 15.70
CA ARG A 197 -4.71 19.38 15.70
C ARG A 197 -4.98 20.80 15.24
N ARG A 198 -6.28 21.11 15.10
CA ARG A 198 -6.75 22.48 14.92
C ARG A 198 -6.42 23.29 16.18
N THR A 199 -5.62 24.33 16.02
CA THR A 199 -5.20 25.23 17.09
C THR A 199 -5.70 26.63 16.80
N ASN A 200 -6.33 27.24 17.79
CA ASN A 200 -6.71 28.65 17.72
C ASN A 200 -5.68 29.49 18.50
N ALA A 201 -5.47 30.72 18.05
CA ALA A 201 -4.62 31.70 18.72
C ALA A 201 -5.39 33.00 18.89
N LYS A 202 -4.97 33.81 19.86
CA LYS A 202 -5.31 35.22 19.91
C LYS A 202 -4.33 35.97 19.02
N PHE A 203 -4.80 36.46 17.88
CA PHE A 203 -3.95 37.17 16.93
C PHE A 203 -3.51 38.52 17.50
N MET A 204 -2.24 38.86 17.29
CA MET A 204 -1.64 40.08 17.85
C MET A 204 -2.04 41.34 17.08
N ASP A 205 -2.29 41.21 15.77
CA ASP A 205 -2.69 42.29 14.87
C ASP A 205 -4.09 42.87 15.18
N THR A 206 -5.02 42.00 15.53
CA THR A 206 -6.46 42.29 15.62
C THR A 206 -7.02 42.08 17.02
N GLY A 207 -6.28 41.38 17.90
CA GLY A 207 -6.75 40.97 19.22
C GLY A 207 -7.83 39.88 19.19
N THR A 208 -8.21 39.39 18.00
CA THR A 208 -9.28 38.41 17.82
C THR A 208 -8.79 36.98 18.00
N VAL A 209 -9.68 36.08 18.41
CA VAL A 209 -9.39 34.65 18.48
C VAL A 209 -9.78 33.98 17.17
N GLY A 210 -8.84 33.27 16.55
CA GLY A 210 -9.12 32.53 15.32
C GLY A 210 -8.15 31.38 15.09
N ASN A 211 -8.34 30.65 14.01
CA ASN A 211 -7.51 29.48 13.69
C ASN A 211 -6.13 29.92 13.19
N ILE A 212 -5.06 29.50 13.87
CA ILE A 212 -3.69 29.80 13.45
C ILE A 212 -3.07 28.67 12.62
N GLY A 213 -3.55 27.44 12.82
CA GLY A 213 -3.10 26.26 12.09
C GLY A 213 -3.96 25.01 12.36
N ARG A 214 -3.74 23.97 11.58
CA ARG A 214 -4.43 22.67 11.64
C ARG A 214 -3.42 21.53 11.78
N ASN A 215 -3.89 20.29 11.88
CA ASN A 215 -3.01 19.13 11.86
C ASN A 215 -2.09 19.20 10.62
N GLY A 216 -0.78 19.03 10.84
CA GLY A 216 0.25 19.12 9.82
C GLY A 216 0.79 20.52 9.55
N SER A 217 0.17 21.58 10.10
CA SER A 217 0.69 22.94 9.96
C SER A 217 2.00 23.10 10.74
N VAL A 218 3.00 23.70 10.09
CA VAL A 218 4.27 24.09 10.71
C VAL A 218 4.25 25.60 10.99
N LEU A 219 4.61 25.98 12.21
CA LEU A 219 4.68 27.36 12.66
C LEU A 219 6.04 27.64 13.30
N GLU A 220 6.47 28.89 13.23
CA GLU A 220 7.71 29.36 13.85
C GLU A 220 7.41 29.93 15.25
N ILE A 221 8.25 29.63 16.24
CA ILE A 221 8.19 30.21 17.59
C ILE A 221 8.84 31.59 17.57
N ILE A 222 8.05 32.62 17.84
CA ILE A 222 8.52 34.03 17.94
C ILE A 222 8.81 34.41 19.38
N ALA A 223 8.05 33.87 20.34
CA ALA A 223 8.28 34.10 21.76
C ALA A 223 7.81 32.91 22.59
N VAL A 224 8.52 32.63 23.68
CA VAL A 224 8.15 31.65 24.70
C VAL A 224 7.79 32.39 25.98
N ALA A 225 6.63 32.08 26.56
CA ALA A 225 6.17 32.65 27.81
C ALA A 225 5.65 31.55 28.75
N ALA A 226 5.56 31.86 30.04
CA ALA A 226 5.00 30.93 31.03
C ALA A 226 3.57 30.48 30.69
N ALA A 227 2.77 31.36 30.08
CA ALA A 227 1.38 31.07 29.69
C ALA A 227 1.24 30.28 28.37
N GLY A 228 2.25 30.28 27.50
CA GLY A 228 2.14 29.68 26.17
C GLY A 228 3.24 30.10 25.18
N LEU A 229 2.95 29.94 23.90
CA LEU A 229 3.84 30.29 22.79
C LEU A 229 3.22 31.39 21.94
N THR A 230 4.05 32.28 21.41
CA THR A 230 3.68 33.12 20.26
C THR A 230 4.19 32.44 19.00
N LEU A 231 3.26 32.08 18.12
CA LEU A 231 3.55 31.35 16.90
C LEU A 231 3.28 32.24 15.67
N ARG A 232 4.13 32.13 14.65
CA ARG A 232 3.94 32.72 13.33
C ARG A 232 3.61 31.63 12.32
N ASN A 233 2.54 31.81 11.56
CA ASN A 233 2.18 30.88 10.48
C ASN A 233 2.85 31.27 9.15
N GLY A 234 2.74 30.41 8.14
CA GLY A 234 3.32 30.66 6.81
C GLY A 234 2.75 31.88 6.06
N ALA A 235 1.64 32.46 6.52
CA ALA A 235 1.09 33.71 5.99
C ALA A 235 1.63 34.95 6.73
N GLY A 236 2.61 34.78 7.62
CA GLY A 236 3.20 35.85 8.41
C GLY A 236 2.35 36.33 9.59
N ARG A 237 1.22 35.68 9.87
CA ARG A 237 0.34 36.08 10.98
C ARG A 237 0.85 35.51 12.30
N GLU A 238 0.88 36.36 13.31
CA GLU A 238 1.34 36.03 14.65
C GLU A 238 0.18 35.94 15.63
N GLY A 239 0.20 34.91 16.47
CA GLY A 239 -0.80 34.75 17.51
C GLY A 239 -0.27 34.04 18.74
N ALA A 240 -0.79 34.46 19.88
CA ALA A 240 -0.53 33.83 21.17
C ALA A 240 -1.40 32.58 21.34
N VAL A 241 -0.77 31.47 21.64
CA VAL A 241 -1.38 30.16 21.87
C VAL A 241 -1.06 29.72 23.29
N ALA A 242 -2.10 29.56 24.12
CA ALA A 242 -1.94 29.09 25.49
C ALA A 242 -1.55 27.60 25.54
N TRP A 243 -0.78 27.19 26.55
CA TRP A 243 -0.40 25.78 26.72
C TRP A 243 -1.62 24.85 26.77
N ASN A 244 -2.70 25.27 27.44
CA ASN A 244 -3.94 24.49 27.53
C ASN A 244 -4.57 24.21 26.15
N THR A 245 -4.38 25.10 25.18
CA THR A 245 -4.85 24.91 23.80
C THR A 245 -4.00 23.90 23.03
N LEU A 246 -2.81 23.56 23.51
CA LEU A 246 -1.93 22.55 22.92
C LEU A 246 -1.95 21.23 23.67
N ARG A 247 -2.42 21.21 24.92
CA ARG A 247 -2.46 20.01 25.74
C ARG A 247 -3.51 19.01 25.26
N ASP A 248 -3.12 17.76 25.16
CA ASP A 248 -4.02 16.63 25.03
C ASP A 248 -4.87 16.50 26.30
N ALA A 249 -6.16 16.23 26.14
CA ALA A 249 -7.09 16.19 27.28
C ALA A 249 -6.90 14.93 28.14
N ALA A 250 -6.48 13.81 27.54
CA ALA A 250 -6.34 12.54 28.24
C ALA A 250 -5.01 12.44 29.00
N SER A 251 -3.91 12.80 28.35
CA SER A 251 -2.55 12.70 28.90
C SER A 251 -2.07 13.99 29.58
N GLY A 252 -2.70 15.14 29.32
CA GLY A 252 -2.22 16.45 29.78
C GLY A 252 -0.95 16.95 29.07
N ARG A 253 -0.42 16.18 28.09
CA ARG A 253 0.84 16.47 27.38
C ARG A 253 0.65 17.42 26.23
N VAL A 254 1.70 18.15 25.88
CA VAL A 254 1.65 19.10 24.76
C VAL A 254 1.69 18.35 23.43
N GLN A 255 0.68 18.53 22.57
CA GLN A 255 0.62 17.91 21.24
C GLN A 255 1.42 18.74 20.22
N LEU A 256 2.75 18.63 20.29
CA LEU A 256 3.70 19.31 19.40
C LEU A 256 4.88 18.40 19.08
N ALA A 257 5.47 18.62 17.91
CA ALA A 257 6.77 18.09 17.51
C ALA A 257 7.55 19.19 16.80
N TYR A 258 8.86 19.01 16.58
CA TYR A 258 9.58 19.85 15.64
C TYR A 258 9.03 19.67 14.21
N GLY A 259 9.21 20.69 13.38
CA GLY A 259 8.59 20.81 12.06
C GLY A 259 9.57 20.98 10.90
N ASP A 260 10.86 20.71 11.11
CA ASP A 260 11.87 20.79 10.05
C ASP A 260 11.79 19.61 9.05
N ALA A 261 11.34 18.45 9.52
CA ALA A 261 10.95 17.30 8.71
C ALA A 261 9.50 16.89 9.00
N LEU A 262 8.80 16.40 7.97
CA LEU A 262 7.40 16.01 8.05
C LEU A 262 7.19 14.57 7.59
N THR A 263 6.02 14.01 7.85
CA THR A 263 5.69 12.72 7.25
C THR A 263 5.34 12.89 5.77
N THR A 264 5.59 11.88 4.94
CA THR A 264 5.26 11.89 3.50
C THR A 264 3.82 12.33 3.24
N ASN A 265 2.86 11.86 4.05
CA ASN A 265 1.44 12.26 3.94
C ASN A 265 1.22 13.74 4.23
N THR A 266 1.97 14.29 5.18
CA THR A 266 1.81 15.69 5.60
C THR A 266 2.50 16.65 4.63
N ALA A 267 3.61 16.21 4.03
CA ALA A 267 4.33 16.97 3.01
C ALA A 267 3.60 16.97 1.65
N GLN A 268 2.56 16.16 1.48
CA GLN A 268 1.77 16.12 0.24
C GLN A 268 1.18 17.49 -0.10
N GLY A 269 1.15 17.80 -1.39
CA GLY A 269 0.79 19.12 -1.94
C GLY A 269 1.92 20.15 -1.93
N THR A 270 3.00 19.95 -1.16
CA THR A 270 4.11 20.92 -1.12
C THR A 270 5.00 20.77 -2.34
N THR A 271 5.41 21.90 -2.94
CA THR A 271 6.39 21.94 -4.03
C THR A 271 7.57 22.83 -3.62
N VAL A 272 8.74 22.23 -3.49
CA VAL A 272 10.00 22.87 -3.09
C VAL A 272 11.02 22.81 -4.21
N THR A 273 12.12 23.56 -4.10
CA THR A 273 13.23 23.51 -5.06
C THR A 273 13.91 22.14 -4.97
N GLU A 274 14.29 21.73 -3.76
CA GLU A 274 14.90 20.43 -3.48
C GLU A 274 14.18 19.65 -2.38
N HIS A 275 14.20 18.33 -2.47
CA HIS A 275 13.52 17.46 -1.50
C HIS A 275 14.41 16.30 -1.05
N ILE A 276 14.41 16.01 0.25
CA ILE A 276 15.09 14.84 0.83
C ILE A 276 14.02 13.86 1.36
N HIS A 277 13.95 12.67 0.77
CA HIS A 277 13.17 11.57 1.28
C HIS A 277 14.06 10.69 2.18
N ALA A 278 13.87 10.82 3.48
CA ALA A 278 14.72 10.20 4.49
C ALA A 278 14.03 8.99 5.13
N MET A 279 14.68 7.83 5.07
CA MET A 279 14.20 6.55 5.60
C MET A 279 15.30 5.89 6.45
N PRO A 280 15.65 6.49 7.61
CA PRO A 280 16.70 5.96 8.48
C PRO A 280 16.36 4.55 9.02
N GLY A 281 15.07 4.20 9.16
CA GLY A 281 14.61 2.85 9.50
C GLY A 281 14.57 1.86 8.33
N GLY A 282 15.08 2.24 7.15
CA GLY A 282 14.98 1.44 5.93
C GLY A 282 13.71 1.71 5.12
N THR A 283 13.70 1.24 3.89
CA THR A 283 12.66 1.46 2.88
C THR A 283 11.40 0.61 3.07
N LYS A 284 11.40 -0.31 4.03
CA LYS A 284 10.31 -1.27 4.27
C LYS A 284 8.92 -0.64 4.45
N LEU A 285 8.85 0.55 5.04
CA LEU A 285 7.60 1.26 5.29
C LEU A 285 7.09 2.05 4.07
N VAL A 286 7.87 2.12 2.99
CA VAL A 286 7.57 2.94 1.82
C VAL A 286 7.05 2.08 0.68
N SER A 287 5.78 2.33 0.33
CA SER A 287 5.14 1.77 -0.87
C SER A 287 5.50 2.57 -2.13
N ALA A 288 5.08 2.07 -3.29
CA ALA A 288 5.15 2.78 -4.56
C ALA A 288 4.50 4.17 -4.49
N PHE A 289 3.36 4.28 -3.78
CA PHE A 289 2.69 5.56 -3.57
C PHE A 289 3.56 6.52 -2.76
N GLY A 290 4.21 6.03 -1.70
CA GLY A 290 5.13 6.84 -0.89
C GLY A 290 6.37 7.28 -1.67
N ALA A 291 6.99 6.36 -2.41
CA ALA A 291 8.15 6.64 -3.25
C ALA A 291 7.86 7.72 -4.30
N TYR A 292 6.74 7.59 -5.03
CA TYR A 292 6.31 8.60 -6.01
C TYR A 292 5.87 9.93 -5.36
N THR A 293 5.12 9.86 -4.26
CA THR A 293 4.64 11.04 -3.54
C THR A 293 5.80 11.89 -3.03
N SER A 294 6.80 11.29 -2.37
CA SER A 294 7.99 12.02 -1.94
C SER A 294 8.86 12.41 -3.13
N GLY A 295 9.04 11.48 -4.09
CA GLY A 295 9.89 11.67 -5.26
C GLY A 295 9.42 12.79 -6.21
N SER A 296 8.19 13.28 -6.10
CA SER A 296 7.62 14.32 -6.96
C SER A 296 7.54 15.71 -6.31
N ARG A 297 8.06 15.91 -5.08
CA ARG A 297 7.94 17.18 -4.32
C ARG A 297 8.87 18.30 -4.79
N HIS A 298 9.88 17.99 -5.59
CA HIS A 298 10.90 18.94 -6.02
C HIS A 298 10.63 19.55 -7.39
N ARG A 299 11.21 20.74 -7.63
CA ARG A 299 11.33 21.37 -8.95
C ARG A 299 12.66 21.06 -9.62
N GLU A 300 13.74 20.89 -8.84
CA GLU A 300 15.10 20.78 -9.36
C GLU A 300 15.76 19.45 -9.01
N GLN A 301 15.86 19.08 -7.73
CA GLN A 301 16.50 17.83 -7.34
C GLN A 301 15.79 17.13 -6.18
N SER A 302 15.78 15.79 -6.20
CA SER A 302 15.38 14.98 -5.04
C SER A 302 16.44 13.97 -4.66
N PHE A 303 16.61 13.82 -3.34
CA PHE A 303 17.52 12.88 -2.71
C PHE A 303 16.72 11.79 -1.98
N ILE A 304 17.24 10.58 -2.01
CA ILE A 304 16.73 9.44 -1.24
C ILE A 304 17.83 9.04 -0.28
N VAL A 305 17.55 9.01 1.02
CA VAL A 305 18.53 8.64 2.05
C VAL A 305 17.99 7.46 2.85
N THR A 306 18.77 6.41 3.00
CA THR A 306 18.42 5.24 3.82
C THR A 306 19.64 4.66 4.53
N SER A 307 19.44 3.87 5.59
CA SER A 307 20.54 3.24 6.33
C SER A 307 20.90 1.87 5.75
N GLU A 308 22.20 1.64 5.57
CA GLU A 308 22.72 0.34 5.14
C GLU A 308 22.35 -0.77 6.15
N GLY A 309 22.43 -0.48 7.45
CA GLY A 309 22.12 -1.41 8.51
C GLY A 309 20.67 -1.90 8.50
N ALA A 310 19.69 -1.00 8.27
CA ALA A 310 18.28 -1.40 8.21
C ALA A 310 17.98 -2.20 6.94
N GLU A 311 18.53 -1.78 5.80
CA GLU A 311 18.39 -2.53 4.53
C GLU A 311 19.00 -3.93 4.65
N ARG A 312 20.21 -4.05 5.22
CA ARG A 312 20.85 -5.34 5.51
C ARG A 312 20.01 -6.21 6.44
N ALA A 313 19.48 -5.64 7.52
CA ALA A 313 18.66 -6.37 8.48
C ALA A 313 17.39 -6.94 7.81
N GLU A 314 16.77 -6.19 6.90
CA GLU A 314 15.62 -6.68 6.14
C GLU A 314 16.01 -7.78 5.15
N VAL A 315 17.14 -7.64 4.45
CA VAL A 315 17.66 -8.69 3.56
C VAL A 315 17.92 -9.98 4.35
N ILE A 316 18.58 -9.89 5.51
CA ILE A 316 18.85 -11.04 6.39
C ILE A 316 17.54 -11.71 6.81
N ALA A 317 16.56 -10.93 7.29
CA ALA A 317 15.30 -11.46 7.80
C ALA A 317 14.47 -12.22 6.74
N ARG A 318 14.75 -12.00 5.45
CA ARG A 318 14.06 -12.65 4.32
C ARG A 318 14.82 -13.83 3.74
N ARG A 319 16.12 -13.97 4.04
CA ARG A 319 16.93 -15.08 3.54
C ARG A 319 16.61 -16.38 4.31
N PRO A 320 16.73 -17.55 3.67
CA PRO A 320 16.61 -18.82 4.38
C PRO A 320 17.61 -18.93 5.53
N LEU A 321 17.20 -19.58 6.62
CA LEU A 321 18.09 -19.85 7.75
C LEU A 321 19.34 -20.61 7.27
N GLY A 322 20.52 -20.09 7.58
CA GLY A 322 21.80 -20.67 7.19
C GLY A 322 22.38 -20.16 5.86
N ASP A 323 21.72 -19.23 5.16
CA ASP A 323 22.32 -18.52 4.03
C ASP A 323 23.45 -17.60 4.52
N ARG A 324 24.69 -17.95 4.16
CA ARG A 324 25.92 -17.25 4.57
C ARG A 324 26.50 -16.34 3.49
N ARG A 325 25.80 -16.16 2.37
CA ARG A 325 26.28 -15.26 1.31
C ARG A 325 26.45 -13.85 1.87
N GLU A 326 27.56 -13.20 1.55
CA GLU A 326 27.74 -11.80 1.88
C GLU A 326 26.64 -10.97 1.23
N ILE A 327 26.24 -9.89 1.90
CA ILE A 327 25.23 -8.96 1.36
C ILE A 327 25.99 -7.84 0.67
N GLU A 328 25.83 -7.75 -0.64
CA GLU A 328 26.47 -6.76 -1.48
C GLU A 328 25.57 -5.53 -1.68
N ARG A 329 26.12 -4.43 -2.21
CA ARG A 329 25.33 -3.24 -2.55
C ARG A 329 24.16 -3.57 -3.49
N GLY A 330 24.35 -4.51 -4.41
CA GLY A 330 23.30 -4.98 -5.32
C GLY A 330 22.11 -5.60 -4.60
N ASP A 331 22.33 -6.34 -3.51
CA ASP A 331 21.25 -6.88 -2.68
C ASP A 331 20.43 -5.76 -2.03
N LEU A 332 21.09 -4.70 -1.55
CA LEU A 332 20.43 -3.55 -0.94
C LEU A 332 19.59 -2.79 -1.97
N LEU A 333 20.13 -2.55 -3.17
CA LEU A 333 19.38 -1.93 -4.27
C LEU A 333 18.15 -2.77 -4.64
N ASN A 334 18.30 -4.09 -4.74
CA ASN A 334 17.17 -4.98 -5.01
C ASN A 334 16.13 -4.95 -3.89
N ASN A 335 16.56 -4.78 -2.62
CA ASN A 335 15.68 -4.62 -1.47
C ASN A 335 14.85 -3.33 -1.58
N ILE A 336 15.51 -2.21 -1.87
CA ILE A 336 14.89 -0.89 -2.09
C ILE A 336 13.90 -0.94 -3.26
N ILE A 337 14.33 -1.46 -4.41
CA ILE A 337 13.49 -1.59 -5.61
C ILE A 337 12.23 -2.38 -5.30
N ARG A 338 12.38 -3.52 -4.63
CA ARG A 338 11.25 -4.36 -4.25
C ARG A 338 10.27 -3.62 -3.34
N ASN A 339 10.76 -2.91 -2.32
CA ASN A 339 9.89 -2.16 -1.40
C ASN A 339 9.14 -1.04 -2.14
N PHE A 340 9.86 -0.25 -2.94
CA PHE A 340 9.28 0.83 -3.74
C PHE A 340 8.37 0.35 -4.89
N ALA A 341 8.42 -0.93 -5.27
CA ALA A 341 7.50 -1.52 -6.24
C ALA A 341 6.17 -1.96 -5.61
N GLN A 342 6.07 -2.04 -4.28
CA GLN A 342 4.86 -2.49 -3.61
C GLN A 342 3.77 -1.41 -3.69
N ALA A 343 2.74 -1.64 -4.50
CA ALA A 343 1.52 -0.85 -4.49
C ALA A 343 0.42 -1.62 -3.73
N PRO A 344 0.18 -1.34 -2.43
CA PRO A 344 -0.90 -1.99 -1.71
C PRO A 344 -2.24 -1.57 -2.32
N GLU A 345 -2.91 -2.48 -3.03
CA GLU A 345 -4.23 -2.21 -3.57
C GLU A 345 -5.24 -2.09 -2.43
N LYS A 346 -5.81 -0.90 -2.23
CA LYS A 346 -7.05 -0.76 -1.46
C LYS A 346 -8.19 -1.29 -2.31
N GLU A 347 -8.46 -2.58 -2.23
CA GLU A 347 -9.53 -3.17 -3.01
C GLU A 347 -10.89 -2.63 -2.60
N ALA A 348 -11.62 -2.05 -3.55
CA ALA A 348 -13.04 -1.80 -3.38
C ALA A 348 -13.79 -3.15 -3.28
N ALA A 349 -14.83 -3.23 -2.46
CA ALA A 349 -15.69 -4.42 -2.38
C ALA A 349 -16.24 -4.85 -3.77
N LEU A 350 -16.41 -3.88 -4.68
CA LEU A 350 -16.83 -4.13 -6.06
C LEU A 350 -15.77 -4.85 -6.91
N ALA A 351 -14.47 -4.60 -6.69
CA ALA A 351 -13.39 -5.30 -7.39
C ALA A 351 -13.30 -6.78 -6.97
N LEU A 352 -13.61 -7.07 -5.69
CA LEU A 352 -13.77 -8.43 -5.20
C LEU A 352 -14.95 -9.15 -5.85
N ILE A 353 -16.10 -8.47 -5.99
CA ILE A 353 -17.28 -9.00 -6.68
C ILE A 353 -16.97 -9.29 -8.15
N ASP A 354 -16.26 -8.41 -8.85
CA ASP A 354 -15.89 -8.64 -10.25
C ASP A 354 -14.95 -9.81 -10.42
N ARG A 355 -13.98 -10.02 -9.51
CA ARG A 355 -13.13 -11.21 -9.54
C ARG A 355 -13.92 -12.48 -9.29
N ALA A 356 -14.89 -12.47 -8.36
CA ALA A 356 -15.78 -13.61 -8.16
C ALA A 356 -16.62 -13.90 -9.42
N VAL A 357 -17.12 -12.86 -10.09
CA VAL A 357 -17.84 -12.98 -11.37
C VAL A 357 -16.91 -13.46 -12.49
N GLY A 358 -15.67 -12.98 -12.53
CA GLY A 358 -14.64 -13.35 -13.50
C GLY A 358 -14.21 -14.81 -13.34
N LEU A 359 -13.99 -15.28 -12.12
CA LEU A 359 -13.75 -16.69 -11.80
C LEU A 359 -14.93 -17.57 -12.23
N ARG A 360 -16.17 -17.14 -11.97
CA ARG A 360 -17.37 -17.83 -12.45
C ARG A 360 -17.41 -17.91 -13.97
N ARG A 361 -17.13 -16.81 -14.68
CA ARG A 361 -17.08 -16.79 -16.16
C ARG A 361 -15.96 -17.67 -16.69
N GLY A 362 -14.77 -17.64 -16.09
CA GLY A 362 -13.63 -18.47 -16.45
C GLY A 362 -13.94 -19.96 -16.28
N ALA A 363 -14.59 -20.33 -15.17
CA ALA A 363 -15.06 -21.69 -14.93
C ALA A 363 -16.12 -22.14 -15.96
N VAL A 364 -17.09 -21.28 -16.29
CA VAL A 364 -18.10 -21.55 -17.33
C VAL A 364 -17.46 -21.69 -18.71
N GLN A 365 -16.49 -20.85 -19.06
CA GLN A 365 -15.77 -20.93 -20.33
C GLN A 365 -14.89 -22.18 -20.40
N ALA A 366 -14.24 -22.58 -19.31
CA ALA A 366 -13.50 -23.83 -19.22
C ALA A 366 -14.44 -25.04 -19.42
N MET A 367 -15.59 -25.04 -18.76
CA MET A 367 -16.63 -26.05 -18.92
C MET A 367 -17.15 -26.12 -20.37
N GLN A 368 -17.39 -24.97 -21.01
CA GLN A 368 -17.79 -24.91 -22.42
C GLN A 368 -16.69 -25.40 -23.36
N ARG A 369 -15.42 -25.14 -23.08
CA ARG A 369 -14.29 -25.66 -23.87
C ARG A 369 -14.17 -27.17 -23.74
N VAL A 370 -14.33 -27.71 -22.53
CA VAL A 370 -14.38 -29.17 -22.30
C VAL A 370 -15.57 -29.78 -23.03
N HIS A 371 -16.74 -29.12 -23.01
CA HIS A 371 -17.92 -29.60 -23.73
C HIS A 371 -17.74 -29.57 -25.25
N ARG A 372 -17.20 -28.49 -25.81
CA ARG A 372 -16.90 -28.40 -27.26
C ARG A 372 -15.79 -29.35 -27.69
N ALA A 373 -14.77 -29.56 -26.85
CA ALA A 373 -13.74 -30.57 -27.11
C ALA A 373 -14.36 -31.97 -27.19
N ALA A 374 -15.33 -32.27 -26.32
CA ALA A 374 -16.12 -33.51 -26.38
C ALA A 374 -17.03 -33.59 -27.62
N GLU A 375 -17.57 -32.47 -28.12
CA GLU A 375 -18.35 -32.42 -29.36
C GLU A 375 -17.47 -32.62 -30.62
N VAL A 376 -16.27 -32.02 -30.67
CA VAL A 376 -15.33 -32.12 -31.80
C VAL A 376 -14.68 -33.51 -31.87
N LEU A 377 -14.50 -34.20 -30.73
CA LEU A 377 -14.06 -35.60 -30.67
C LEU A 377 -15.14 -36.60 -31.12
N GLY A 378 -16.37 -36.14 -31.37
CA GLY A 378 -17.47 -36.95 -31.90
C GLY A 378 -17.36 -37.32 -33.38
N ASP A 379 -16.39 -36.77 -34.12
CA ASP A 379 -16.30 -36.95 -35.59
C ASP A 379 -15.00 -37.61 -36.08
N VAL A 380 -14.15 -38.13 -35.18
CA VAL A 380 -12.97 -38.90 -35.58
C VAL A 380 -13.07 -40.31 -35.04
N ARG A 381 -13.16 -41.26 -35.98
CA ARG A 381 -13.19 -42.71 -35.80
C ARG A 381 -11.98 -43.21 -34.99
N ASP A 382 -12.10 -43.23 -33.66
CA ASP A 382 -11.52 -44.27 -32.81
C ASP A 382 -12.12 -44.16 -31.40
N ARG A 383 -12.70 -45.24 -30.88
CA ARG A 383 -13.50 -45.23 -29.64
C ARG A 383 -12.66 -45.64 -28.41
N PRO A 384 -12.28 -44.73 -27.51
CA PRO A 384 -12.28 -45.01 -26.08
C PRO A 384 -13.71 -44.94 -25.52
N SER A 385 -14.00 -45.71 -24.48
CA SER A 385 -15.37 -45.98 -24.03
C SER A 385 -16.11 -44.72 -23.52
N MET A 386 -17.15 -44.30 -24.27
CA MET A 386 -18.04 -43.17 -23.93
C MET A 386 -18.76 -43.25 -22.58
N LEU A 387 -18.65 -44.37 -21.86
CA LEU A 387 -19.16 -44.52 -20.50
C LEU A 387 -18.24 -43.86 -19.46
N ALA A 388 -16.92 -43.93 -19.62
CA ALA A 388 -15.98 -43.41 -18.63
C ALA A 388 -15.96 -41.87 -18.59
N GLU A 389 -15.97 -41.23 -19.77
CA GLU A 389 -16.02 -39.77 -19.92
C GLU A 389 -17.39 -39.18 -19.60
N GLY A 390 -18.47 -39.88 -19.98
CA GLY A 390 -19.83 -39.49 -19.62
C GLY A 390 -20.09 -39.54 -18.11
N LEU A 391 -19.51 -40.53 -17.41
CA LEU A 391 -19.63 -40.68 -15.97
C LEU A 391 -18.79 -39.66 -15.20
N THR A 392 -17.58 -39.33 -15.66
CA THR A 392 -16.75 -38.28 -15.03
C THR A 392 -17.35 -36.90 -15.22
N SER A 393 -17.80 -36.56 -16.43
CA SER A 393 -18.47 -35.28 -16.71
C SER A 393 -19.78 -35.13 -15.93
N ARG A 394 -20.59 -36.20 -15.83
CA ARG A 394 -21.81 -36.19 -14.98
C ARG A 394 -21.47 -36.06 -13.50
N ARG A 395 -20.45 -36.75 -12.98
CA ARG A 395 -20.04 -36.66 -11.57
C ARG A 395 -19.53 -35.28 -11.19
N VAL A 396 -18.74 -34.64 -12.06
CA VAL A 396 -18.26 -33.26 -11.84
C VAL A 396 -19.45 -32.28 -11.88
N ALA A 397 -20.33 -32.39 -12.87
CA ALA A 397 -21.52 -31.53 -12.97
C ALA A 397 -22.48 -31.70 -11.77
N GLN A 398 -22.66 -32.93 -11.29
CA GLN A 398 -23.55 -33.24 -10.17
C GLN A 398 -22.96 -32.75 -8.83
N ALA A 399 -21.64 -32.90 -8.61
CA ALA A 399 -20.95 -32.34 -7.46
C ALA A 399 -21.05 -30.80 -7.41
N PHE A 400 -20.97 -30.12 -8.57
CA PHE A 400 -21.18 -28.67 -8.64
C PHE A 400 -22.64 -28.25 -8.37
N ALA A 401 -23.61 -29.00 -8.88
CA ALA A 401 -25.03 -28.70 -8.72
C ALA A 401 -25.52 -28.82 -7.27
N GLU A 402 -24.94 -29.74 -6.48
CA GLU A 402 -25.26 -29.93 -5.07
C GLU A 402 -24.66 -28.85 -4.16
N ILE A 403 -23.48 -28.33 -4.51
CA ILE A 403 -22.72 -27.38 -3.67
C ILE A 403 -23.15 -25.93 -3.91
N LEU A 404 -23.50 -25.56 -5.15
CA LEU A 404 -23.82 -24.18 -5.53
C LEU A 404 -24.91 -23.52 -4.67
N PRO A 405 -26.07 -24.15 -4.40
CA PRO A 405 -27.15 -23.54 -3.65
C PRO A 405 -26.75 -23.16 -2.22
N GLY A 406 -26.01 -24.04 -1.53
CA GLY A 406 -25.48 -23.80 -0.18
C GLY A 406 -24.47 -22.66 -0.14
N LEU A 407 -23.63 -22.57 -1.17
CA LEU A 407 -22.59 -21.54 -1.33
C LEU A 407 -23.20 -20.15 -1.56
N THR A 408 -24.23 -20.03 -2.41
CA THR A 408 -25.00 -18.79 -2.58
C THR A 408 -25.80 -18.40 -1.32
N ALA A 409 -26.30 -19.38 -0.55
CA ALA A 409 -27.05 -19.12 0.67
C ALA A 409 -26.15 -18.74 1.88
N GLN A 410 -24.89 -19.18 1.90
CA GLN A 410 -23.87 -18.75 2.87
C GLN A 410 -23.33 -17.35 2.56
N LEU A 411 -23.08 -17.06 1.28
CA LEU A 411 -22.62 -15.73 0.83
C LEU A 411 -23.63 -14.61 1.13
N ARG A 412 -24.93 -14.91 1.09
CA ARG A 412 -25.99 -13.94 1.46
C ARG A 412 -26.15 -13.72 2.96
N ARG A 413 -25.76 -14.69 3.80
CA ARG A 413 -26.01 -14.63 5.25
C ARG A 413 -24.86 -14.02 6.05
N HIS A 414 -23.63 -14.03 5.53
CA HIS A 414 -22.45 -13.57 6.27
C HIS A 414 -21.65 -12.55 5.46
N GLY A 415 -22.10 -11.30 5.50
CA GLY A 415 -21.30 -10.15 5.11
C GLY A 415 -20.14 -9.98 6.10
N GLY A 416 -18.96 -10.47 5.74
CA GLY A 416 -17.73 -10.27 6.51
C GLY A 416 -17.01 -11.57 6.85
N ALA A 417 -16.03 -11.92 6.02
CA ALA A 417 -14.73 -12.51 6.38
C ALA A 417 -14.05 -13.06 5.11
N LEU A 418 -13.13 -12.28 4.57
CA LEU A 418 -12.33 -12.53 3.37
C LEU A 418 -11.50 -13.82 3.43
N GLU A 419 -11.14 -14.32 4.62
CA GLU A 419 -10.33 -15.54 4.75
C GLU A 419 -11.03 -16.83 4.31
N ARG A 420 -12.37 -16.83 4.26
CA ARG A 420 -13.14 -18.04 3.90
C ARG A 420 -13.37 -18.20 2.41
N VAL A 421 -13.36 -17.13 1.63
CA VAL A 421 -13.56 -17.19 0.16
C VAL A 421 -12.33 -17.76 -0.56
N ALA A 422 -11.13 -17.41 -0.10
CA ALA A 422 -9.88 -18.01 -0.60
C ALA A 422 -9.79 -19.52 -0.27
N ARG A 423 -10.27 -19.91 0.92
CA ARG A 423 -10.32 -21.32 1.34
C ARG A 423 -11.29 -22.13 0.48
N ILE A 424 -12.43 -21.56 0.09
CA ILE A 424 -13.37 -22.19 -0.85
C ILE A 424 -12.76 -22.36 -2.25
N GLY A 425 -12.00 -21.38 -2.75
CA GLY A 425 -11.30 -21.50 -4.03
C GLY A 425 -10.22 -22.58 -4.02
N ALA A 426 -9.47 -22.67 -2.92
CA ALA A 426 -8.45 -23.71 -2.71
C ALA A 426 -9.07 -25.09 -2.53
N GLU A 427 -10.16 -25.22 -1.76
CA GLU A 427 -10.89 -26.48 -1.57
C GLU A 427 -11.54 -26.98 -2.86
N VAL A 428 -12.09 -26.08 -3.69
CA VAL A 428 -12.65 -26.43 -5.01
C VAL A 428 -11.53 -26.84 -5.98
N ALA A 429 -10.40 -26.14 -6.00
CA ALA A 429 -9.25 -26.54 -6.81
C ALA A 429 -8.69 -27.90 -6.34
N GLU A 430 -8.55 -28.11 -5.04
CA GLU A 430 -8.04 -29.36 -4.46
C GLU A 430 -9.02 -30.54 -4.68
N LEU A 431 -10.33 -30.29 -4.63
CA LEU A 431 -11.37 -31.27 -4.96
C LEU A 431 -11.33 -31.62 -6.46
N LEU A 432 -11.17 -30.63 -7.34
CA LEU A 432 -10.99 -30.84 -8.78
C LEU A 432 -9.72 -31.65 -9.07
N THR A 433 -8.63 -31.37 -8.37
CA THR A 433 -7.38 -32.13 -8.45
C THR A 433 -7.53 -33.55 -7.90
N ARG A 434 -8.25 -33.77 -6.79
CA ARG A 434 -8.54 -35.11 -6.24
C ARG A 434 -9.47 -35.93 -7.12
N VAL A 435 -10.43 -35.29 -7.80
CA VAL A 435 -11.33 -35.95 -8.76
C VAL A 435 -10.61 -36.25 -10.07
N ALA A 436 -9.67 -35.40 -10.49
CA ALA A 436 -8.81 -35.62 -11.65
C ALA A 436 -7.63 -36.59 -11.40
N HIS A 437 -7.21 -36.79 -10.14
CA HIS A 437 -6.04 -37.59 -9.76
C HIS A 437 -6.34 -38.80 -8.88
N ARG A 438 -7.60 -39.27 -8.79
CA ARG A 438 -7.79 -40.67 -8.33
C ARG A 438 -7.28 -41.59 -9.43
N PRO A 439 -6.16 -42.33 -9.23
CA PRO A 439 -5.75 -43.31 -10.21
C PRO A 439 -6.85 -44.38 -10.24
N LEU A 440 -7.20 -44.83 -11.44
CA LEU A 440 -7.87 -46.10 -11.61
C LEU A 440 -7.07 -47.13 -10.81
N VAL A 441 -7.73 -47.75 -9.83
CA VAL A 441 -7.17 -48.77 -8.96
C VAL A 441 -6.36 -49.77 -9.79
N ASN A 442 -5.14 -50.03 -9.32
CA ASN A 442 -4.13 -50.85 -9.96
C ASN A 442 -4.70 -52.23 -10.36
N ARG A 443 -4.91 -52.46 -11.66
CA ARG A 443 -5.45 -53.70 -12.23
C ARG A 443 -4.65 -54.95 -11.86
N GLN A 444 -3.39 -54.82 -11.41
CA GLN A 444 -2.57 -55.96 -10.98
C GLN A 444 -3.05 -56.58 -9.65
N VAL A 445 -3.56 -55.77 -8.72
CA VAL A 445 -4.01 -56.29 -7.40
C VAL A 445 -5.39 -56.96 -7.52
N GLU A 446 -6.24 -56.49 -8.42
CA GLU A 446 -7.49 -57.16 -8.80
C GLU A 446 -7.21 -58.43 -9.62
N ALA A 447 -6.23 -58.41 -10.54
CA ALA A 447 -5.85 -59.58 -11.31
C ALA A 447 -5.29 -60.70 -10.42
N GLU A 448 -4.42 -60.42 -9.45
CA GLU A 448 -3.91 -61.44 -8.52
C GLU A 448 -4.99 -61.99 -7.57
N PHE A 449 -5.97 -61.17 -7.20
CA PHE A 449 -7.12 -61.60 -6.39
C PHE A 449 -8.04 -62.52 -7.21
N TRP A 450 -8.39 -62.14 -8.44
CA TRP A 450 -9.21 -62.94 -9.34
C TRP A 450 -8.48 -64.18 -9.91
N HIS A 451 -7.15 -64.15 -10.02
CA HIS A 451 -6.35 -65.32 -10.40
C HIS A 451 -6.30 -66.35 -9.26
N ARG A 452 -6.10 -65.92 -8.00
CA ARG A 452 -6.18 -66.80 -6.82
C ARG A 452 -7.59 -67.33 -6.55
N VAL A 453 -8.62 -66.58 -6.92
CA VAL A 453 -10.02 -67.02 -6.87
C VAL A 453 -10.37 -67.94 -8.05
N GLY A 454 -9.72 -67.76 -9.21
CA GLY A 454 -9.87 -68.59 -10.41
C GLY A 454 -9.20 -69.96 -10.31
N GLU A 455 -8.01 -70.05 -9.69
CA GLU A 455 -7.29 -71.33 -9.50
C GLU A 455 -8.03 -72.30 -8.55
N ARG A 456 -8.81 -71.80 -7.58
CA ARG A 456 -9.70 -72.66 -6.76
C ARG A 456 -11.00 -73.06 -7.46
N GLY A 457 -11.31 -72.44 -8.61
CA GLY A 457 -12.50 -72.72 -9.40
C GLY A 457 -12.29 -73.66 -10.60
N GLN A 458 -11.03 -73.98 -10.94
CA GLN A 458 -10.66 -74.92 -12.01
C GLN A 458 -10.46 -76.35 -11.49
N ASP A 459 -9.94 -76.55 -10.27
CA ASP A 459 -9.83 -77.87 -9.63
C ASP A 459 -11.20 -78.55 -9.35
N LEU A 460 -12.30 -77.79 -9.36
CA LEU A 460 -13.66 -78.33 -9.17
C LEU A 460 -14.39 -78.64 -10.49
N ARG A 461 -13.95 -78.11 -11.64
CA ARG A 461 -14.58 -78.38 -12.95
C ARG A 461 -13.90 -79.53 -13.69
N ASP A 462 -12.59 -79.68 -13.55
CA ASP A 462 -11.85 -80.80 -14.15
C ASP A 462 -12.19 -82.15 -13.46
N HIS A 463 -12.68 -82.11 -12.21
CA HIS A 463 -13.19 -83.27 -11.48
C HIS A 463 -14.63 -83.70 -11.87
N GLU A 464 -15.44 -82.81 -12.47
CA GLU A 464 -16.82 -83.12 -12.93
C GLU A 464 -16.87 -83.49 -14.42
N GLU A 465 -15.97 -82.98 -15.27
CA GLU A 465 -15.92 -83.36 -16.69
C GLU A 465 -15.30 -84.74 -16.95
N GLN A 466 -14.39 -85.23 -16.10
CA GLN A 466 -13.89 -86.62 -16.15
C GLN A 466 -14.95 -87.66 -15.72
N ARG A 467 -16.00 -87.26 -14.98
CA ARG A 467 -17.09 -88.18 -14.58
C ARG A 467 -18.17 -88.35 -15.65
N THR A 468 -18.30 -87.41 -16.58
CA THR A 468 -19.37 -87.45 -17.61
C THR A 468 -18.90 -88.09 -18.92
N GLN A 469 -17.61 -88.08 -19.25
CA GLN A 469 -17.09 -88.77 -20.45
C GLN A 469 -16.82 -90.28 -20.23
N THR A 470 -16.67 -90.75 -19.00
CA THR A 470 -16.49 -92.19 -18.69
C THR A 470 -17.81 -92.99 -18.66
N ARG A 471 -18.96 -92.37 -19.00
CA ARG A 471 -20.28 -93.04 -19.12
C ARG A 471 -20.87 -93.08 -20.53
N GLN A 472 -20.13 -92.62 -21.55
CA GLN A 472 -20.51 -92.70 -22.97
C GLN A 472 -19.48 -93.43 -23.85
N HIS A 473 -18.69 -94.34 -23.26
CA HIS A 473 -18.19 -95.54 -23.93
C HIS A 473 -18.73 -96.73 -23.16
N GLY A 474 -19.79 -97.33 -23.67
CA GLY A 474 -20.37 -98.54 -23.11
C GLY A 474 -19.75 -99.78 -23.75
N ARG A 475 -19.80 -100.85 -22.96
CA ARG A 475 -19.61 -102.27 -23.28
C ARG A 475 -18.18 -102.81 -23.23
#